data_AF-A0A0C9Z5Q4-F1
#
_entry.id   AF-A0A0C9Z5Q4-F1
#
_cell.length_a   1.000
_cell.length_b   1.000
_cell.length_c   1.000
_cell.angle_alpha   90.00
_cell.angle_beta   90.00
_cell.angle_gamma   90.00
#
_symmetry.space_group_name_H-M   'P 1'
#
loop_
_entity.id
_entity.type
_entity.pdbx_description
1 polymer ?
#
loop_
_entity_poly.entity_id
_entity_poly.type
_entity_poly.pdbx_seq_one_letter_code
_entity_poly.pdbx_strand_id
1 'polypeptide(L)'
;TVFEKMKELQDGFGGSAYSPFEDHKEWELAQWLINNVTQWATDEFLKLPVVSHRRSLQPSYQSNYMFMKVINKLLTGPEWRCELVHTCGDLEDIRHDREQDEDHTTMGEEVELWLRDPVACIRELMGNPAFDGEIAYTPENVYTDLHGTTQWYDEMWTGNWWWETQVSTCT
;
A
#
# COMPACT_ATOMS: atom_id res chain seq x y z
N THR A 1 -6.24 11.15 -15.78
CA THR A 1 -5.28 10.40 -14.96
C THR A 1 -5.96 9.16 -14.35
N VAL A 2 -5.23 8.30 -13.63
CA VAL A 2 -5.85 7.16 -12.89
C VAL A 2 -6.91 7.67 -11.90
N PHE A 3 -6.67 8.81 -11.26
CA PHE A 3 -7.59 9.44 -10.32
C PHE A 3 -8.86 9.98 -10.96
N GLU A 4 -8.77 10.52 -12.19
CA GLU A 4 -9.98 10.89 -12.96
C GLU A 4 -10.85 9.67 -13.24
N LYS A 5 -10.26 8.54 -13.65
CA LYS A 5 -11.00 7.29 -13.85
C LYS A 5 -11.60 6.74 -12.55
N MET A 6 -10.86 6.85 -11.44
CA MET A 6 -11.34 6.49 -10.11
C MET A 6 -12.54 7.35 -9.70
N LYS A 7 -12.48 8.66 -9.94
CA LYS A 7 -13.58 9.59 -9.71
C LYS A 7 -14.79 9.26 -10.59
N GLU A 8 -14.59 8.99 -11.88
CA GLU A 8 -15.66 8.57 -12.80
C GLU A 8 -16.32 7.26 -12.36
N LEU A 9 -15.54 6.28 -11.87
CA LEU A 9 -16.08 5.05 -11.30
C LEU A 9 -16.91 5.32 -10.05
N GLN A 10 -16.42 6.19 -9.14
CA GLN A 10 -17.13 6.58 -7.93
C GLN A 10 -18.45 7.31 -8.26
N ASP A 11 -18.43 8.19 -9.26
CA ASP A 11 -19.62 8.87 -9.79
C ASP A 11 -20.61 7.84 -10.39
N GLY A 12 -20.11 6.79 -11.05
CA GLY A 12 -20.90 5.68 -11.58
C GLY A 12 -21.58 4.80 -10.52
N PHE A 13 -21.02 4.72 -9.30
CA PHE A 13 -21.63 4.03 -8.15
C PHE A 13 -22.66 4.90 -7.38
N GLY A 14 -23.12 5.99 -7.98
CA GLY A 14 -24.12 6.88 -7.38
C GLY A 14 -23.56 8.13 -6.72
N GLY A 15 -22.29 8.47 -6.95
CA GLY A 15 -21.70 9.77 -6.60
C GLY A 15 -21.59 10.07 -5.11
N SER A 16 -21.83 9.09 -4.24
CA SER A 16 -21.55 9.25 -2.80
C SER A 16 -20.04 9.22 -2.58
N ALA A 17 -19.50 10.23 -1.91
CA ALA A 17 -18.11 10.26 -1.45
C ALA A 17 -17.74 9.04 -0.59
N TYR A 18 -18.75 8.32 -0.08
CA TYR A 18 -18.62 7.15 0.77
C TYR A 18 -18.90 5.83 0.05
N SER A 19 -19.15 5.83 -1.27
CA SER A 19 -19.27 4.57 -2.03
C SER A 19 -18.02 3.69 -1.79
N PRO A 20 -18.17 2.38 -1.55
CA PRO A 20 -19.35 1.52 -1.75
C PRO A 20 -20.31 1.44 -0.54
N PHE A 21 -20.12 2.25 0.49
CA PHE A 21 -20.98 2.31 1.67
C PHE A 21 -22.25 3.13 1.40
N GLU A 22 -23.31 2.82 2.12
CA GLU A 22 -24.63 3.44 2.00
C GLU A 22 -24.59 4.91 2.44
N ASP A 23 -23.90 5.20 3.55
CA ASP A 23 -23.75 6.56 4.07
C ASP A 23 -22.43 6.78 4.85
N HIS A 24 -22.23 8.01 5.31
CA HIS A 24 -21.07 8.39 6.13
C HIS A 24 -20.96 7.57 7.43
N LYS A 25 -22.09 7.24 8.08
CA LYS A 25 -22.08 6.54 9.37
C LYS A 25 -21.64 5.10 9.21
N GLU A 26 -22.09 4.45 8.13
CA GLU A 26 -21.63 3.13 7.77
C GLU A 26 -20.15 3.13 7.42
N TRP A 27 -19.69 4.10 6.62
CA TRP A 27 -18.26 4.24 6.31
C TRP A 27 -17.39 4.47 7.56
N GLU A 28 -17.84 5.32 8.48
CA GLU A 28 -17.13 5.59 9.75
C GLU A 28 -17.03 4.33 10.62
N LEU A 29 -18.11 3.54 10.70
CA LEU A 29 -18.10 2.24 11.37
C LEU A 29 -17.13 1.27 10.69
N ALA A 30 -17.15 1.19 9.36
CA ALA A 30 -16.24 0.34 8.59
C ALA A 30 -14.76 0.69 8.85
N GLN A 31 -14.43 1.99 8.80
CA GLN A 31 -13.09 2.49 9.10
C GLN A 31 -12.67 2.18 10.53
N TRP A 32 -13.57 2.32 11.51
CA TRP A 32 -13.23 2.00 12.89
C TRP A 32 -13.00 0.50 13.08
N LEU A 33 -13.85 -0.36 12.51
CA LEU A 33 -13.72 -1.81 12.60
C LEU A 33 -12.41 -2.30 11.98
N ILE A 34 -12.08 -1.88 10.75
CA ILE A 34 -10.89 -2.38 10.04
C ILE A 34 -9.58 -2.00 10.74
N ASN A 35 -9.55 -0.85 11.43
CA ASN A 35 -8.36 -0.35 12.10
C ASN A 35 -8.20 -0.85 13.55
N ASN A 36 -9.29 -1.26 14.21
CA ASN A 36 -9.27 -1.50 15.66
C ASN A 36 -9.72 -2.91 16.06
N VAL A 37 -10.35 -3.68 15.16
CA VAL A 37 -11.02 -4.93 15.53
C VAL A 37 -10.52 -6.08 14.67
N THR A 38 -10.31 -7.24 15.29
CA THR A 38 -9.93 -8.45 14.55
C THR A 38 -11.08 -8.94 13.67
N GLN A 39 -10.76 -9.71 12.62
CA GLN A 39 -11.78 -10.28 11.74
C GLN A 39 -12.81 -11.14 12.49
N TRP A 40 -12.35 -11.91 13.47
CA TRP A 40 -13.23 -12.71 14.34
C TRP A 40 -14.17 -11.83 15.16
N ALA A 41 -13.62 -10.84 15.89
CA ALA A 41 -14.43 -9.98 16.74
C ALA A 41 -15.38 -9.08 15.91
N THR A 42 -15.00 -8.73 14.69
CA THR A 42 -15.88 -8.05 13.73
C THR A 42 -17.09 -8.92 13.38
N ASP A 43 -16.87 -10.20 13.10
CA ASP A 43 -17.96 -11.14 12.80
C ASP A 43 -18.89 -11.32 14.01
N GLU A 44 -18.34 -11.42 15.22
CA GLU A 44 -19.11 -11.49 16.47
C GLU A 44 -19.93 -10.21 16.71
N PHE A 45 -19.30 -9.04 16.55
CA PHE A 45 -19.94 -7.74 16.69
C PHE A 45 -21.14 -7.58 15.76
N LEU A 46 -20.98 -7.91 14.47
CA LEU A 46 -22.04 -7.79 13.46
C LEU A 46 -23.23 -8.73 13.74
N LYS A 47 -23.00 -9.83 14.46
CA LYS A 47 -24.02 -10.80 14.86
C LYS A 47 -24.75 -10.44 16.15
N LEU A 48 -24.22 -9.52 16.97
CA LEU A 48 -24.88 -9.11 18.22
C LEU A 48 -26.33 -8.69 17.96
N PRO A 49 -27.31 -9.15 18.77
CA PRO A 49 -28.73 -8.85 18.51
C PRO A 49 -29.03 -7.35 18.41
N VAL A 50 -28.31 -6.50 19.16
CA VAL A 50 -28.47 -5.05 19.10
C VAL A 50 -28.07 -4.45 17.75
N VAL A 51 -27.10 -5.05 17.06
CA VAL A 51 -26.61 -4.63 15.73
C VAL A 51 -27.46 -5.28 14.64
N SER A 52 -27.70 -6.59 14.74
CA SER A 52 -28.38 -7.37 13.70
C SER A 52 -29.91 -7.19 13.63
N HIS A 53 -30.57 -6.80 14.73
CA HIS A 53 -32.04 -6.66 14.77
C HIS A 53 -32.53 -5.20 14.76
N ARG A 54 -31.65 -4.22 15.05
CA ARG A 54 -32.03 -2.80 15.02
C ARG A 54 -31.66 -2.20 13.68
N ARG A 55 -32.67 -1.94 12.84
CA ARG A 55 -32.49 -1.33 11.50
C ARG A 55 -31.64 -0.05 11.51
N SER A 56 -31.69 0.75 12.58
CA SER A 56 -30.90 2.00 12.68
C SER A 56 -29.40 1.81 12.92
N LEU A 57 -28.96 0.59 13.27
CA LEU A 57 -27.57 0.25 13.58
C LEU A 57 -27.04 -0.87 12.69
N GLN A 58 -27.87 -1.40 11.80
CA GLN A 58 -27.54 -2.53 10.96
C GLN A 58 -26.79 -2.02 9.71
N PRO A 59 -25.49 -2.33 9.55
CA PRO A 59 -24.80 -2.05 8.29
C PRO A 59 -25.28 -2.98 7.17
N SER A 60 -25.01 -2.60 5.93
CA SER A 60 -25.24 -3.38 4.72
C SER A 60 -24.48 -4.72 4.70
N TYR A 61 -23.39 -4.83 5.46
CA TYR A 61 -22.60 -6.04 5.66
C TYR A 61 -22.92 -6.75 6.98
N GLN A 62 -23.65 -7.88 6.93
CA GLN A 62 -24.08 -8.58 8.17
C GLN A 62 -23.09 -9.63 8.69
N SER A 63 -21.92 -9.77 8.07
CA SER A 63 -20.86 -10.69 8.50
C SER A 63 -19.50 -10.14 8.11
N ASN A 64 -18.43 -10.64 8.74
CA ASN A 64 -17.07 -10.25 8.36
C ASN A 64 -16.78 -10.58 6.89
N TYR A 65 -17.33 -11.67 6.36
CA TYR A 65 -17.21 -12.00 4.94
C TYR A 65 -17.81 -10.94 4.03
N MET A 66 -19.04 -10.49 4.32
CA MET A 66 -19.67 -9.43 3.53
C MET A 66 -18.94 -8.09 3.71
N PHE A 67 -18.46 -7.81 4.93
CA PHE A 67 -17.68 -6.63 5.24
C PHE A 67 -16.41 -6.58 4.38
N MET A 68 -15.61 -7.65 4.38
CA MET A 68 -14.41 -7.74 3.55
C MET A 68 -14.73 -7.68 2.05
N LYS A 69 -15.88 -8.20 1.62
CA LYS A 69 -16.33 -8.05 0.22
C LYS A 69 -16.65 -6.58 -0.14
N VAL A 70 -17.14 -5.78 0.80
CA VAL A 70 -17.33 -4.34 0.61
C VAL A 70 -15.98 -3.61 0.61
N ILE A 71 -15.08 -3.94 1.55
CA ILE A 71 -13.72 -3.39 1.61
C ILE A 71 -12.96 -3.65 0.31
N ASN A 72 -13.06 -4.86 -0.25
CA ASN A 72 -12.38 -5.21 -1.50
C ASN A 72 -12.95 -4.51 -2.75
N LYS A 73 -14.10 -3.83 -2.66
CA LYS A 73 -14.61 -2.97 -3.73
C LYS A 73 -14.02 -1.56 -3.68
N LEU A 74 -13.37 -1.18 -2.58
CA LEU A 74 -12.68 0.10 -2.51
C LEU A 74 -11.63 0.15 -3.61
N LEU A 75 -11.56 1.31 -4.26
CA LEU A 75 -10.54 1.55 -5.27
C LEU A 75 -9.19 1.42 -4.58
N THR A 76 -8.45 0.40 -4.99
CA THR A 76 -7.08 0.15 -4.53
C THR A 76 -6.14 0.47 -5.67
N GLY A 77 -4.88 0.69 -5.32
CA GLY A 77 -3.84 0.96 -6.31
C GLY A 77 -3.50 -0.26 -7.16
N PRO A 78 -2.26 -0.39 -7.68
CA PRO A 78 -1.94 -1.48 -8.59
C PRO A 78 -2.11 -2.84 -7.92
N GLU A 79 -2.49 -3.84 -8.71
CA GLU A 79 -2.82 -5.17 -8.22
C GLU A 79 -1.65 -5.82 -7.48
N TRP A 80 -1.96 -6.48 -6.36
CA TRP A 80 -1.03 -7.33 -5.64
C TRP A 80 -0.79 -8.62 -6.42
N ARG A 81 0.47 -9.04 -6.49
CA ARG A 81 0.90 -10.35 -6.98
C ARG A 81 1.56 -11.10 -5.85
N CYS A 82 1.28 -12.39 -5.76
CA CYS A 82 1.95 -13.30 -4.82
C CYS A 82 2.76 -14.28 -5.65
N GLU A 83 4.07 -14.33 -5.39
CA GLU A 83 5.01 -15.25 -6.02
C GLU A 83 5.65 -16.10 -4.92
N LEU A 84 5.70 -17.42 -5.11
CA LEU A 84 6.46 -18.30 -4.24
C LEU A 84 7.93 -18.22 -4.65
N VAL A 85 8.78 -17.78 -3.73
CA VAL A 85 10.23 -17.65 -3.95
C VAL A 85 10.94 -18.62 -3.03
N HIS A 86 11.87 -19.38 -3.59
CA HIS A 86 12.78 -20.21 -2.79
C HIS A 86 13.96 -19.36 -2.35
N THR A 87 14.16 -19.24 -1.04
CA THR A 87 15.35 -18.59 -0.46
C THR A 87 16.39 -19.65 -0.17
N CYS A 88 17.66 -19.38 -0.49
CA CYS A 88 18.76 -20.22 -0.03
C CYS A 88 19.30 -19.61 1.28
N GLY A 89 19.32 -20.38 2.36
CA GLY A 89 20.01 -19.97 3.59
C GLY A 89 21.53 -19.89 3.38
N ASP A 90 22.21 -19.17 4.26
CA ASP A 90 23.67 -19.10 4.35
C ASP A 90 24.27 -20.21 5.23
N LEU A 91 23.41 -21.00 5.89
CA LEU A 91 23.80 -22.14 6.71
C LEU A 91 23.87 -23.41 5.85
N GLU A 92 25.08 -23.95 5.71
CA GLU A 92 25.27 -25.32 5.26
C GLU A 92 24.62 -26.29 6.27
N ASP A 93 24.00 -27.36 5.78
CA ASP A 93 23.43 -28.41 6.64
C ASP A 93 24.58 -29.11 7.38
N ILE A 94 24.97 -28.59 8.55
CA ILE A 94 25.89 -29.26 9.47
C ILE A 94 25.14 -30.38 10.19
N ARG A 95 24.48 -31.27 9.44
CA ARG A 95 24.15 -32.59 9.92
C ARG A 95 25.43 -33.43 9.90
N HIS A 96 26.23 -33.23 10.95
CA HIS A 96 27.16 -34.26 11.38
C HIS A 96 26.36 -35.54 11.64
N ASP A 97 26.81 -36.63 11.02
CA ASP A 97 26.34 -38.01 11.13
C ASP A 97 25.29 -38.44 10.09
N ARG A 98 25.73 -38.63 8.85
CA ARG A 98 25.71 -39.96 8.21
C ARG A 98 26.51 -39.95 6.91
N GLU A 99 27.28 -41.02 6.76
CA GLU A 99 28.12 -41.31 5.60
C GLU A 99 27.30 -41.29 4.30
N GLN A 100 27.86 -40.64 3.27
CA GLN A 100 27.49 -40.68 1.85
C GLN A 100 26.11 -40.12 1.47
N ASP A 101 26.09 -38.85 1.04
CA ASP A 101 25.52 -38.44 -0.25
C ASP A 101 26.08 -37.07 -0.67
N GLU A 102 26.59 -36.97 -1.90
CA GLU A 102 27.31 -35.82 -2.48
C GLU A 102 26.36 -34.73 -3.01
N ASP A 103 25.35 -34.33 -2.23
CA ASP A 103 24.51 -33.20 -2.61
C ASP A 103 24.40 -32.23 -1.43
N HIS A 104 25.25 -31.20 -1.45
CA HIS A 104 25.22 -30.08 -0.52
C HIS A 104 23.91 -29.30 -0.72
N THR A 105 22.81 -29.84 -0.20
CA THR A 105 21.51 -29.19 -0.29
C THR A 105 21.49 -28.06 0.73
N THR A 106 21.74 -26.84 0.29
CA THR A 106 21.57 -25.64 1.11
C THR A 106 20.15 -25.63 1.67
N MET A 107 20.01 -25.45 2.99
CA MET A 107 18.69 -25.33 3.62
C MET A 107 18.01 -24.08 3.10
N GLY A 108 16.95 -24.27 2.31
CA GLY A 108 16.15 -23.17 1.77
C GLY A 108 14.70 -23.23 2.23
N GLU A 109 14.06 -22.07 2.33
CA GLU A 109 12.64 -21.96 2.68
C GLU A 109 11.85 -21.45 1.46
N GLU A 110 10.65 -21.98 1.26
CA GLU A 110 9.69 -21.37 0.33
C GLU A 110 8.93 -20.27 1.07
N VAL A 111 9.02 -19.05 0.56
CA VAL A 111 8.34 -17.88 1.13
C VAL A 111 7.40 -17.25 0.11
N GLU A 112 6.26 -16.75 0.58
CA GLU A 112 5.34 -15.95 -0.22
C GLU A 112 5.85 -14.51 -0.32
N LEU A 113 6.20 -14.08 -1.53
CA LEU A 113 6.56 -12.70 -1.84
C LEU A 113 5.35 -11.97 -2.41
N TRP A 114 4.82 -11.02 -1.64
CA TRP A 114 3.74 -10.13 -2.06
C TRP A 114 4.32 -8.84 -2.66
N LEU A 115 4.09 -8.61 -3.95
CA LEU A 115 4.67 -7.50 -4.70
C LEU A 115 3.65 -6.78 -5.59
N ARG A 116 3.97 -5.56 -6.01
CA ARG A 116 3.22 -4.78 -6.99
C ARG A 116 4.13 -4.38 -8.14
N ASP A 117 3.55 -4.04 -9.30
CA ASP A 117 4.32 -3.39 -10.37
C ASP A 117 4.84 -2.02 -9.88
N PRO A 118 6.15 -1.83 -9.68
CA PRO A 118 6.68 -0.58 -9.17
C PRO A 118 6.40 0.59 -10.12
N VAL A 119 6.38 0.36 -11.43
CA VAL A 119 6.10 1.41 -12.42
C VAL A 119 4.64 1.85 -12.33
N ALA A 120 3.71 0.92 -12.14
CA ALA A 120 2.31 1.24 -11.91
C ALA A 120 2.11 2.00 -10.60
N CYS A 121 2.82 1.61 -9.53
CA CYS A 121 2.75 2.29 -8.23
C CYS A 121 3.24 3.74 -8.32
N ILE A 122 4.39 3.96 -8.97
CA ILE A 122 4.94 5.31 -9.18
C ILE A 122 3.98 6.15 -10.03
N ARG A 123 3.45 5.59 -11.12
CA ARG A 123 2.51 6.30 -12.00
C ARG A 123 1.22 6.71 -11.26
N GLU A 124 0.73 5.87 -10.35
CA GLU A 124 -0.39 6.22 -9.48
C GLU A 124 0.01 7.34 -8.53
N LEU A 125 1.09 7.19 -7.76
CA LEU A 125 1.53 8.23 -6.83
C LEU A 125 1.69 9.60 -7.51
N MET A 126 2.40 9.65 -8.65
CA MET A 126 2.59 10.88 -9.41
C MET A 126 1.31 11.43 -10.05
N GLY A 127 0.31 10.58 -10.30
CA GLY A 127 -0.96 10.97 -10.87
C GLY A 127 -1.97 11.49 -9.84
N ASN A 128 -1.65 11.44 -8.55
CA ASN A 128 -2.52 11.87 -7.47
C ASN A 128 -2.54 13.40 -7.36
N PRO A 129 -3.69 14.06 -7.57
CA PRO A 129 -3.79 15.51 -7.47
C PRO A 129 -3.42 16.06 -6.08
N ALA A 130 -3.47 15.24 -5.02
CA ALA A 130 -3.04 15.64 -3.68
C ALA A 130 -1.54 15.96 -3.57
N PHE A 131 -0.74 15.50 -4.54
CA PHE A 131 0.71 15.77 -4.62
C PHE A 131 1.07 16.73 -5.76
N ASP A 132 0.08 17.37 -6.39
CA ASP A 132 0.34 18.34 -7.45
C ASP A 132 1.13 19.53 -6.90
N GLY A 133 2.28 19.83 -7.53
CA GLY A 133 3.21 20.85 -7.07
C GLY A 133 4.13 20.44 -5.89
N GLU A 134 3.90 19.30 -5.26
CA GLU A 134 4.71 18.79 -4.13
C GLU A 134 5.87 17.89 -4.58
N ILE A 135 5.92 17.52 -5.87
CA ILE A 135 6.96 16.65 -6.43
C ILE A 135 8.03 17.49 -7.12
N ALA A 136 9.28 17.38 -6.65
CA ALA A 136 10.43 17.98 -7.31
C ALA A 136 10.89 17.13 -8.51
N TYR A 137 11.06 17.77 -9.67
CA TYR A 137 11.54 17.13 -10.91
C TYR A 137 12.95 17.58 -11.30
N THR A 138 13.46 18.61 -10.64
CA THR A 138 14.76 19.22 -10.92
C THR A 138 15.47 19.47 -9.60
N PRO A 139 16.80 19.33 -9.57
CA PRO A 139 17.58 19.65 -8.39
C PRO A 139 17.60 21.16 -8.16
N GLU A 140 17.76 21.57 -6.91
CA GLU A 140 17.80 22.95 -6.47
C GLU A 140 18.99 23.14 -5.53
N ASN A 141 19.66 24.29 -5.58
CA ASN A 141 20.66 24.64 -4.57
C ASN A 141 20.05 25.65 -3.61
N VAL A 142 19.77 25.20 -2.39
CA VAL A 142 19.21 26.04 -1.32
C VAL A 142 20.36 26.47 -0.42
N TYR A 143 20.45 27.77 -0.11
CA TYR A 143 21.52 28.32 0.74
C TYR A 143 20.93 29.03 1.95
N THR A 144 21.61 28.92 3.09
CA THR A 144 21.18 29.58 4.34
C THR A 144 21.61 31.05 4.41
N ASP A 145 22.47 31.49 3.49
CA ASP A 145 23.02 32.84 3.43
C ASP A 145 22.91 33.46 2.04
N LEU A 146 22.90 34.80 1.99
CA LEU A 146 22.79 35.57 0.74
C LEU A 146 24.02 35.46 -0.17
N HIS A 147 25.15 34.96 0.35
CA HIS A 147 26.40 34.82 -0.40
C HIS A 147 26.54 33.43 -1.05
N GLY A 148 25.61 32.50 -0.80
CA GLY A 148 25.63 31.15 -1.32
C GLY A 148 26.77 30.29 -0.77
N THR A 149 27.27 30.58 0.44
CA THR A 149 28.45 29.89 0.99
C THR A 149 28.11 28.61 1.74
N THR A 150 26.96 28.59 2.41
CA THR A 150 26.49 27.45 3.21
C THR A 150 25.22 26.88 2.58
N GLN A 151 25.37 25.73 1.94
CA GLN A 151 24.25 25.01 1.32
C GLN A 151 23.45 24.25 2.38
N TRP A 152 22.13 24.26 2.22
CA TRP A 152 21.16 23.56 3.03
C TRP A 152 20.75 22.26 2.34
N TYR A 153 20.90 21.14 3.05
CA TYR A 153 20.53 19.81 2.59
C TYR A 153 19.43 19.27 3.50
N ASP A 154 18.29 18.91 2.93
CA ASP A 154 17.09 18.49 3.67
C ASP A 154 16.30 17.47 2.88
N GLU A 155 16.22 17.69 1.56
CA GLU A 155 15.52 16.82 0.62
C GLU A 155 16.46 16.28 -0.45
N MET A 156 16.06 15.21 -1.15
CA MET A 156 16.90 14.61 -2.18
C MET A 156 17.31 15.62 -3.27
N TRP A 157 16.40 16.51 -3.69
CA TRP A 157 16.66 17.47 -4.78
C TRP A 157 17.56 18.62 -4.36
N THR A 158 17.83 18.81 -3.06
CA THR A 158 18.82 19.79 -2.59
C THR A 158 20.23 19.23 -2.48
N GLY A 159 20.38 17.92 -2.67
CA GLY A 159 21.65 17.20 -2.66
C GLY A 159 22.45 17.32 -3.96
N ASN A 160 23.77 17.44 -3.84
CA ASN A 160 24.69 17.48 -4.98
C ASN A 160 24.60 16.22 -5.86
N TRP A 161 24.26 15.07 -5.27
CA TRP A 161 24.13 13.81 -6.00
C TRP A 161 23.09 13.89 -7.12
N TRP A 162 21.93 14.53 -6.90
CA TRP A 162 20.91 14.64 -7.94
C TRP A 162 21.38 15.57 -9.06
N TRP A 163 22.04 16.68 -8.72
CA TRP A 163 22.70 17.55 -9.71
C TRP A 163 23.68 16.78 -10.61
N GLU A 164 24.59 16.01 -10.01
CA GLU A 164 25.57 15.21 -10.75
C GLU A 164 24.92 14.15 -11.64
N THR A 165 23.85 13.51 -11.14
CA THR A 165 23.11 12.46 -11.86
C THR A 165 22.33 13.02 -13.06
N GLN A 166 21.68 14.19 -12.92
CA GLN A 166 20.95 14.79 -14.06
C GLN A 166 21.87 15.39 -15.12
N VAL A 167 23.03 15.94 -14.73
CA VAL A 167 23.98 16.49 -15.70
C VAL A 167 24.63 15.38 -16.54
N SER A 168 24.89 14.21 -15.95
CA SER A 168 25.50 13.07 -16.65
C SER A 168 24.57 12.33 -17.63
N THR A 169 23.26 12.56 -17.58
CA THR A 169 22.28 11.93 -18.49
C THR A 169 21.94 12.79 -19.71
N CYS A 170 22.45 14.01 -19.78
CA CYS A 170 22.23 14.97 -20.88
C CYS A 170 23.41 15.07 -21.88
N THR A 171 24.41 14.19 -21.80
CA THR A 171 25.51 14.06 -22.78
C THR A 171 25.36 12.83 -23.65
#